data_AF-A0A432FPT1-F1
#
_entry.id   AF-A0A432FPT1-F1
#
_cell.length_a   1.000
_cell.length_b   1.000
_cell.length_c   1.000
_cell.angle_alpha   90.00
_cell.angle_beta   90.00
_cell.angle_gamma   90.00
#
_symmetry.space_group_name_H-M   'P 1'
#
loop_
_entity.id
_entity.type
_entity.pdbx_description
1 polymer ?
#
loop_
_entity_poly.entity_id
_entity_poly.type
_entity_poly.pdbx_seq_one_letter_code
_entity_poly.pdbx_strand_id
1 'polypeptide(L)'
;MTFRNYGGSYQLRIQDAQDLEKIQVLDEVHWAAISIPTNSLNCDKAFTAYVDTDKNGRIRPSELKAAWSWLVQVLADRQRMSEGSDILRLQDIDTHNPEGQKLHAAAELILTNLNMQAKNEISLAQVRDVQSIMANAENNGDGIIPPEVAANADLAQFITSIMDTVGSQMDACGKPGIGEDELKKFFDEAETYLAWKAQGEIPKGQESTEIMPWGIDTQKAYDLIKNVEEKIEQFFAQCALVKFDKRAAAQMQFREQELAEIDFTDTAQMLSRLKDSPLISPNSEGLLNFEGEINPLYAATLLELREKVLKRVLGNSVERLNEKDWRKVKNIFGSYQTWFENKQGAKVEKLGQDQLRSYLEGSYQEQASELIKKDLAVANDLNQIKNLEKVILYQRWLIVLANNFVSFADLYNPNTRALFEMDTLIIDERKIGFTMGVRDRQAHKKVSQRSSMQSLCTARSYGRYNLKL
;
A
#
# COMPACT_ATOMS: atom_id res chain seq x y z
N MET A 1 -35.65 -28.82 26.06
CA MET A 1 -35.86 -27.64 25.19
C MET A 1 -37.31 -27.21 25.28
N THR A 2 -37.62 -25.92 25.18
CA THR A 2 -39.01 -25.42 25.24
C THR A 2 -39.38 -24.76 23.93
N PHE A 3 -40.51 -25.16 23.34
CA PHE A 3 -41.03 -24.60 22.09
C PHE A 3 -42.26 -23.74 22.36
N ARG A 4 -42.43 -22.67 21.59
CA ARG A 4 -43.59 -21.78 21.64
C ARG A 4 -44.12 -21.55 20.24
N ASN A 5 -45.43 -21.38 20.12
CA ASN A 5 -46.06 -21.03 18.85
C ASN A 5 -45.81 -19.54 18.54
N TYR A 6 -45.15 -19.27 17.42
CA TYR A 6 -44.93 -17.95 16.86
C TYR A 6 -45.50 -17.94 15.44
N GLY A 7 -46.56 -17.17 15.21
CA GLY A 7 -47.16 -17.04 13.87
C GLY A 7 -47.70 -18.33 13.27
N GLY A 8 -48.11 -19.31 14.09
CA GLY A 8 -48.62 -20.60 13.64
C GLY A 8 -47.61 -21.75 13.63
N SER A 9 -46.32 -21.46 13.84
CA SER A 9 -45.23 -22.46 13.87
C SER A 9 -44.61 -22.57 15.25
N TYR A 10 -44.27 -23.79 15.69
CA TYR A 10 -43.55 -23.99 16.95
C TYR A 10 -42.05 -23.81 16.76
N GLN A 11 -41.47 -22.80 17.42
CA GLN A 11 -40.04 -22.50 17.38
C GLN A 11 -39.43 -22.58 18.77
N LEU A 12 -38.11 -22.79 18.85
CA LEU A 12 -37.36 -22.78 20.11
C LEU A 12 -37.56 -21.44 20.82
N ARG A 13 -37.96 -21.47 22.10
CA ARG A 13 -38.00 -20.28 22.95
C ARG A 13 -36.61 -20.03 23.51
N ILE A 14 -36.08 -18.82 23.30
CA ILE A 14 -34.74 -18.43 23.75
C ILE A 14 -34.86 -17.22 24.67
N GLN A 15 -34.78 -17.43 25.99
CA GLN A 15 -34.88 -16.35 26.98
C GLN A 15 -33.55 -16.01 27.66
N ASP A 16 -32.66 -16.99 27.76
CA ASP A 16 -31.40 -16.87 28.48
C ASP A 16 -30.28 -17.68 27.82
N ALA A 17 -29.11 -17.65 28.44
CA ALA A 17 -27.93 -18.38 28.02
C ALA A 17 -28.15 -19.91 27.96
N GLN A 18 -28.93 -20.48 28.88
CA GLN A 18 -29.21 -21.93 28.91
C GLN A 18 -30.13 -22.34 27.75
N ASP A 19 -31.07 -21.47 27.38
CA ASP A 19 -31.88 -21.68 26.19
C ASP A 19 -31.05 -21.51 24.91
N LEU A 20 -30.15 -20.52 24.87
CA LEU A 20 -29.29 -20.28 23.72
C LEU A 20 -28.35 -21.47 23.45
N GLU A 21 -27.85 -22.14 24.49
CA GLU A 21 -27.03 -23.35 24.34
C GLU A 21 -27.70 -24.44 23.51
N LYS A 22 -29.03 -24.54 23.58
CA LYS A 22 -29.81 -25.57 22.88
C LYS A 22 -29.69 -25.46 21.36
N ILE A 23 -29.28 -24.31 20.82
CA ILE A 23 -29.06 -24.16 19.37
C ILE A 23 -27.96 -25.07 18.84
N GLN A 24 -27.02 -25.50 19.69
CA GLN A 24 -25.90 -26.37 19.30
C GLN A 24 -26.37 -27.72 18.79
N VAL A 25 -27.45 -28.24 19.39
CA VAL A 25 -28.00 -29.57 19.08
C VAL A 25 -29.39 -29.51 18.44
N LEU A 26 -29.94 -28.30 18.24
CA LEU A 26 -31.16 -28.09 17.48
C LEU A 26 -30.86 -28.26 15.98
N ASP A 27 -31.59 -29.18 15.34
CA ASP A 27 -31.54 -29.36 13.88
C ASP A 27 -31.98 -28.06 13.18
N GLU A 28 -31.18 -27.64 12.19
CA GLU A 28 -31.36 -26.40 11.42
C GLU A 28 -32.68 -26.39 10.63
N VAL A 29 -33.30 -27.55 10.39
CA VAL A 29 -34.66 -27.62 9.82
C VAL A 29 -35.72 -26.93 10.69
N HIS A 30 -35.44 -26.78 11.99
CA HIS A 30 -36.31 -26.09 12.95
C HIS A 30 -35.93 -24.62 13.13
N TRP A 31 -35.05 -24.05 12.29
CA TRP A 31 -34.72 -22.63 12.35
C TRP A 31 -35.64 -21.85 11.41
N ALA A 32 -36.07 -20.67 11.85
CA ALA A 32 -36.91 -19.79 11.05
C ALA A 32 -36.20 -19.27 9.78
N ALA A 33 -34.87 -19.14 9.82
CA ALA A 33 -34.04 -18.85 8.65
C ALA A 33 -32.69 -19.58 8.73
N ILE A 34 -32.10 -19.84 7.55
CA ILE A 34 -30.78 -20.46 7.39
C ILE A 34 -29.70 -19.48 6.90
N SER A 35 -30.08 -18.23 6.65
CA SER A 35 -29.12 -17.17 6.34
C SER A 35 -29.73 -15.77 6.44
N ILE A 36 -29.03 -14.82 7.06
CA ILE A 36 -29.47 -13.42 7.18
C ILE A 36 -28.38 -12.45 6.68
N PRO A 37 -28.69 -11.48 5.79
CA PRO A 37 -27.74 -10.44 5.39
C PRO A 37 -27.37 -9.51 6.55
N THR A 38 -26.08 -9.26 6.79
CA THR A 38 -25.61 -8.39 7.88
C THR A 38 -26.06 -6.93 7.73
N ASN A 39 -26.21 -6.46 6.49
CA ASN A 39 -26.69 -5.11 6.20
C ASN A 39 -28.20 -4.91 6.47
N SER A 40 -28.96 -6.00 6.63
CA SER A 40 -30.40 -5.96 6.95
C SER A 40 -30.68 -5.88 8.45
N LEU A 41 -29.65 -6.02 9.28
CA LEU A 41 -29.77 -5.98 10.74
C LEU A 41 -29.52 -4.56 11.27
N ASN A 42 -30.46 -4.09 12.09
CA ASN A 42 -30.46 -2.82 12.80
C ASN A 42 -29.80 -2.99 14.18
N CYS A 43 -28.52 -3.30 14.17
CA CYS A 43 -27.67 -3.41 15.35
C CYS A 43 -26.27 -2.91 15.07
N ASP A 44 -25.40 -3.04 16.06
CA ASP A 44 -24.00 -2.66 15.97
C ASP A 44 -23.30 -3.39 14.81
N LYS A 45 -22.58 -2.64 13.97
CA LYS A 45 -21.92 -3.20 12.79
C LYS A 45 -20.71 -4.05 13.15
N ALA A 46 -19.98 -3.71 14.21
CA ALA A 46 -18.88 -4.53 14.70
C ALA A 46 -19.41 -5.90 15.15
N PHE A 47 -20.57 -5.95 15.80
CA PHE A 47 -21.20 -7.21 16.20
C PHE A 47 -21.44 -8.12 15.00
N THR A 48 -22.09 -7.60 13.94
CA THR A 48 -22.35 -8.41 12.75
C THR A 48 -21.07 -8.86 12.05
N ALA A 49 -20.01 -8.04 12.08
CA ALA A 49 -18.71 -8.39 11.50
C ALA A 49 -17.97 -9.46 12.32
N TYR A 50 -18.15 -9.50 13.65
CA TYR A 50 -17.58 -10.56 14.49
C TYR A 50 -18.27 -11.91 14.29
N VAL A 51 -19.57 -11.91 13.99
CA VAL A 51 -20.34 -13.14 13.72
C VAL A 51 -20.08 -13.64 12.30
N ASP A 52 -20.02 -12.75 11.30
CA ASP A 52 -19.74 -13.07 9.88
C ASP A 52 -18.25 -13.39 9.67
N THR A 53 -17.85 -14.58 10.11
CA THR A 53 -16.46 -15.04 10.16
C THR A 53 -15.83 -15.23 8.78
N ASP A 54 -16.61 -15.58 7.77
CA ASP A 54 -16.13 -15.72 6.39
C ASP A 54 -16.21 -14.41 5.58
N LYS A 55 -16.75 -13.34 6.19
CA LYS A 55 -16.89 -11.99 5.63
C LYS A 55 -17.70 -11.96 4.33
N ASN A 56 -18.64 -12.88 4.15
CA ASN A 56 -19.48 -12.94 2.95
C ASN A 56 -20.66 -11.94 2.97
N GLY A 57 -20.85 -11.22 4.09
CA GLY A 57 -21.94 -10.28 4.30
C GLY A 57 -23.24 -10.94 4.78
N ARG A 58 -23.20 -12.19 5.23
CA ARG A 58 -24.37 -12.96 5.68
C ARG A 58 -24.00 -13.88 6.84
N ILE A 59 -24.86 -13.90 7.85
CA ILE A 59 -24.74 -14.80 9.00
C ILE A 59 -25.43 -16.13 8.68
N ARG A 60 -24.76 -17.24 8.98
CA ARG A 60 -25.25 -18.63 8.84
C ARG A 60 -25.36 -19.36 10.19
N PRO A 61 -26.10 -20.48 10.27
CA PRO A 61 -26.25 -21.25 11.51
C PRO A 61 -24.92 -21.66 12.15
N SER A 62 -23.94 -22.09 11.34
CA SER A 62 -22.61 -22.46 11.81
C SER A 62 -21.90 -21.32 12.53
N GLU A 63 -22.09 -20.08 12.08
CA GLU A 63 -21.44 -18.90 12.63
C GLU A 63 -22.09 -18.46 13.94
N LEU A 64 -23.43 -18.52 14.03
CA LEU A 64 -24.13 -18.29 15.30
C LEU A 64 -23.74 -19.36 16.33
N LYS A 65 -23.65 -20.62 15.92
CA LYS A 65 -23.18 -21.73 16.77
C LYS A 65 -21.73 -21.49 17.22
N ALA A 66 -20.84 -21.08 16.32
CA ALA A 66 -19.45 -20.79 16.65
C ALA A 66 -19.31 -19.59 17.61
N ALA A 67 -20.12 -18.54 17.41
CA ALA A 67 -20.16 -17.38 18.30
C ALA A 67 -20.54 -17.78 19.74
N TRP A 68 -21.56 -18.64 19.89
CA TRP A 68 -21.92 -19.21 21.20
C TRP A 68 -20.79 -20.07 21.79
N SER A 69 -20.23 -20.99 21.01
CA SER A 69 -19.19 -21.91 21.49
C SER A 69 -17.95 -21.16 21.98
N TRP A 70 -17.55 -20.09 21.28
CA TRP A 70 -16.46 -19.23 21.73
C TRP A 70 -16.82 -18.45 23.00
N LEU A 71 -18.05 -17.92 23.10
CA LEU A 71 -18.48 -17.15 24.28
C LEU A 71 -18.46 -18.01 25.56
N VAL A 72 -18.88 -19.27 25.47
CA VAL A 72 -18.86 -20.21 26.60
C VAL A 72 -17.43 -20.57 27.05
N GLN A 73 -16.45 -20.48 26.16
CA GLN A 73 -15.04 -20.70 26.51
C GLN A 73 -14.43 -19.55 27.30
N VAL A 74 -14.93 -18.33 27.13
CA VAL A 74 -14.33 -17.12 27.71
C VAL A 74 -15.13 -16.53 28.88
N LEU A 75 -16.40 -16.91 29.05
CA LEU A 75 -17.25 -16.46 30.15
C LEU A 75 -17.61 -17.62 31.09
N ALA A 76 -17.36 -17.45 32.39
CA ALA A 76 -17.82 -18.34 33.44
C ALA A 76 -19.30 -18.09 33.79
N ASP A 77 -19.69 -16.81 33.90
CA ASP A 77 -21.08 -16.37 34.11
C ASP A 77 -21.63 -15.66 32.87
N ARG A 78 -22.87 -15.97 32.51
CA ARG A 78 -23.57 -15.50 31.31
C ARG A 78 -24.93 -14.87 31.62
N GLN A 79 -25.25 -14.61 32.89
CA GLN A 79 -26.54 -14.01 33.29
C GLN A 79 -26.82 -12.67 32.62
N ARG A 80 -25.79 -11.84 32.43
CA ARG A 80 -25.89 -10.53 31.79
C ARG A 80 -26.26 -10.56 30.31
N MET A 81 -26.23 -11.73 29.67
CA MET A 81 -26.73 -11.89 28.31
C MET A 81 -28.24 -11.64 28.23
N SER A 82 -29.01 -12.13 29.21
CA SER A 82 -30.46 -11.96 29.24
C SER A 82 -30.87 -10.50 29.48
N GLU A 83 -30.02 -9.75 30.18
CA GLU A 83 -30.16 -8.30 30.37
C GLU A 83 -29.79 -7.52 29.10
N GLY A 84 -29.05 -8.16 28.18
CA GLY A 84 -28.41 -7.51 27.05
C GLY A 84 -27.52 -6.36 27.53
N SER A 85 -26.70 -6.56 28.56
CA SER A 85 -25.86 -5.46 29.06
C SER A 85 -24.70 -5.15 28.10
N ASP A 86 -24.33 -3.89 27.96
CA ASP A 86 -23.10 -3.41 27.31
C ASP A 86 -21.95 -3.22 28.33
N ILE A 87 -22.09 -3.77 29.53
CA ILE A 87 -21.11 -3.76 30.61
C ILE A 87 -20.72 -5.20 30.96
N LEU A 88 -19.45 -5.53 30.81
CA LEU A 88 -18.86 -6.81 31.22
C LEU A 88 -18.34 -6.70 32.66
N ARG A 89 -18.71 -7.65 33.53
CA ARG A 89 -18.05 -7.79 34.83
C ARG A 89 -16.81 -8.65 34.66
N LEU A 90 -15.70 -8.24 35.28
CA LEU A 90 -14.45 -9.00 35.16
C LEU A 90 -14.56 -10.39 35.82
N GLN A 91 -15.34 -10.50 36.90
CA GLN A 91 -15.62 -11.79 37.56
C GLN A 91 -16.41 -12.78 36.68
N ASP A 92 -17.09 -12.30 35.63
CA ASP A 92 -17.87 -13.15 34.74
C ASP A 92 -16.96 -13.84 33.69
N ILE A 93 -15.69 -13.41 33.56
CA ILE A 93 -14.69 -13.99 32.65
C ILE A 93 -14.14 -15.29 33.22
N ASP A 94 -14.02 -16.35 32.39
CA ASP A 94 -13.42 -17.62 32.82
C ASP A 94 -11.89 -17.57 32.81
N THR A 95 -11.30 -17.23 33.95
CA THR A 95 -9.85 -17.19 34.13
C THR A 95 -9.19 -18.57 34.27
N HIS A 96 -9.92 -19.67 34.15
CA HIS A 96 -9.33 -21.02 34.02
C HIS A 96 -8.96 -21.35 32.57
N ASN A 97 -9.55 -20.63 31.61
CA ASN A 97 -9.22 -20.74 30.20
C ASN A 97 -8.08 -19.75 29.84
N PRO A 98 -7.03 -20.16 29.10
CA PRO A 98 -5.96 -19.26 28.66
C PRO A 98 -6.45 -18.02 27.91
N GLU A 99 -7.50 -18.13 27.10
CA GLU A 99 -8.09 -16.99 26.39
C GLU A 99 -8.84 -16.05 27.35
N GLY A 100 -9.54 -16.61 28.35
CA GLY A 100 -10.19 -15.80 29.39
C GLY A 100 -9.18 -15.09 30.30
N GLN A 101 -8.03 -15.69 30.60
CA GLN A 101 -6.94 -15.04 31.33
C GLN A 101 -6.40 -13.80 30.59
N LYS A 102 -6.15 -13.92 29.28
CA LYS A 102 -5.71 -12.79 28.45
C LYS A 102 -6.77 -11.69 28.39
N LEU A 103 -8.04 -12.08 28.25
CA LEU A 103 -9.17 -11.15 28.22
C LEU A 103 -9.30 -10.37 29.53
N HIS A 104 -9.18 -11.06 30.67
CA HIS A 104 -9.21 -10.45 31.99
C HIS A 104 -8.04 -9.46 32.18
N ALA A 105 -6.82 -9.89 31.85
CA ALA A 105 -5.64 -9.02 31.94
C ALA A 105 -5.77 -7.77 31.06
N ALA A 106 -6.31 -7.91 29.84
CA ALA A 106 -6.58 -6.76 28.97
C ALA A 106 -7.64 -5.81 29.57
N ALA A 107 -8.70 -6.34 30.19
CA ALA A 107 -9.71 -5.52 30.84
C ALA A 107 -9.13 -4.72 32.02
N GLU A 108 -8.32 -5.38 32.86
CA GLU A 108 -7.62 -4.72 33.97
C GLU A 108 -6.65 -3.65 33.49
N LEU A 109 -5.94 -3.89 32.40
CA LEU A 109 -5.02 -2.93 31.79
C LEU A 109 -5.77 -1.68 31.32
N ILE A 110 -6.87 -1.83 30.58
CA ILE A 110 -7.72 -0.71 30.14
C ILE A 110 -8.21 0.08 31.36
N LEU A 111 -8.78 -0.58 32.37
CA LEU A 111 -9.32 0.10 33.56
C LEU A 111 -8.22 0.82 34.35
N THR A 112 -7.00 0.30 34.36
CA THR A 112 -5.83 0.94 34.94
C THR A 112 -5.42 2.18 34.16
N ASN A 113 -5.35 2.09 32.83
CA ASN A 113 -4.99 3.22 31.95
C ASN A 113 -6.03 4.35 32.01
N LEU A 114 -7.30 4.02 32.21
CA LEU A 114 -8.38 4.98 32.42
C LEU A 114 -8.45 5.55 33.85
N ASN A 115 -7.51 5.18 34.74
CA ASN A 115 -7.47 5.60 36.15
C ASN A 115 -8.78 5.33 36.91
N MET A 116 -9.47 4.22 36.60
CA MET A 116 -10.71 3.85 37.25
C MET A 116 -10.44 3.37 38.69
N GLN A 117 -11.16 3.95 39.65
CA GLN A 117 -11.05 3.59 41.08
C GLN A 117 -11.68 2.22 41.38
N ALA A 118 -12.76 1.85 40.68
CA ALA A 118 -13.39 0.55 40.76
C ALA A 118 -13.08 -0.24 39.49
N LYS A 119 -12.37 -1.37 39.61
CA LYS A 119 -11.91 -2.19 38.48
C LYS A 119 -12.72 -3.48 38.29
N ASN A 120 -14.02 -3.44 38.59
CA ASN A 120 -14.86 -4.65 38.59
C ASN A 120 -15.69 -4.81 37.31
N GLU A 121 -15.92 -3.72 36.59
CA GLU A 121 -16.78 -3.66 35.40
C GLU A 121 -16.13 -2.78 34.32
N ILE A 122 -16.32 -3.16 33.05
CA ILE A 122 -15.87 -2.43 31.88
C ILE A 122 -17.01 -2.31 30.86
N SER A 123 -17.22 -1.10 30.36
CA SER A 123 -18.27 -0.81 29.36
C SER A 123 -17.75 -0.89 27.92
N LEU A 124 -18.66 -1.14 26.97
CA LEU A 124 -18.36 -1.09 25.54
C LEU A 124 -17.75 0.26 25.11
N ALA A 125 -18.25 1.36 25.68
CA ALA A 125 -17.75 2.70 25.40
C ALA A 125 -16.27 2.85 25.80
N GLN A 126 -15.90 2.42 27.01
CA GLN A 126 -14.51 2.47 27.48
C GLN A 126 -13.56 1.64 26.62
N VAL A 127 -13.99 0.45 26.18
CA VAL A 127 -13.19 -0.39 25.26
C VAL A 127 -12.96 0.35 23.95
N ARG A 128 -14.01 0.94 23.38
CA ARG A 128 -13.92 1.69 22.11
C ARG A 128 -13.10 2.96 22.21
N ASP A 129 -13.18 3.67 23.33
CA ASP A 129 -12.36 4.86 23.58
C ASP A 129 -10.87 4.47 23.58
N VAL A 130 -10.50 3.38 24.26
CA VAL A 130 -9.11 2.90 24.25
C VAL A 130 -8.68 2.38 22.88
N GLN A 131 -9.53 1.66 22.14
CA GLN A 131 -9.25 1.29 20.75
C GLN A 131 -8.96 2.52 19.89
N SER A 132 -9.76 3.57 20.03
CA SER A 132 -9.56 4.83 19.30
C SER A 132 -8.28 5.54 19.71
N ILE A 133 -7.90 5.52 21.00
CA ILE A 133 -6.65 6.12 21.48
C ILE A 133 -5.45 5.34 20.90
N MET A 134 -5.47 4.01 20.97
CA MET A 134 -4.35 3.19 20.49
C MET A 134 -4.20 3.21 18.98
N ALA A 135 -5.29 3.26 18.21
CA ALA A 135 -5.22 3.40 16.76
C ALA A 135 -4.59 4.73 16.31
N ASN A 136 -4.63 5.76 17.16
CA ASN A 136 -3.99 7.05 16.92
C ASN A 136 -2.65 7.20 17.66
N ALA A 137 -2.21 6.16 18.38
CA ALA A 137 -0.92 6.16 19.04
C ALA A 137 0.19 5.88 18.03
N GLU A 138 1.39 6.33 18.38
CA GLU A 138 2.59 6.13 17.57
C GLU A 138 3.08 4.68 17.57
N ASN A 139 2.68 3.89 18.57
CA ASN A 139 2.89 2.44 18.62
C ASN A 139 1.54 1.73 18.50
N ASN A 140 1.00 1.62 17.29
CA ASN A 140 -0.31 1.04 17.03
C ASN A 140 -0.25 -0.41 16.49
N GLY A 141 0.93 -1.02 16.46
CA GLY A 141 1.12 -2.44 16.18
C GLY A 141 0.97 -2.85 14.72
N ASP A 142 1.16 -1.94 13.78
CA ASP A 142 1.18 -2.26 12.35
C ASP A 142 2.60 -2.56 11.80
N GLY A 143 3.62 -2.35 12.61
CA GLY A 143 5.03 -2.56 12.29
C GLY A 143 5.67 -1.43 11.48
N ILE A 144 4.99 -0.29 11.34
CA ILE A 144 5.48 0.87 10.61
C ILE A 144 5.96 1.93 11.61
N ILE A 145 7.22 2.34 11.48
CA ILE A 145 7.82 3.34 12.37
C ILE A 145 8.05 4.67 11.64
N PRO A 146 7.31 5.73 12.01
CA PRO A 146 7.61 7.10 11.56
C PRO A 146 8.91 7.64 12.19
N PRO A 147 9.59 8.64 11.60
CA PRO A 147 10.79 9.24 12.18
C PRO A 147 10.59 9.78 13.61
N GLU A 148 9.37 10.20 13.95
CA GLU A 148 9.02 10.78 15.26
C GLU A 148 9.14 9.79 16.42
N VAL A 149 9.08 8.48 16.16
CA VAL A 149 9.21 7.45 17.22
C VAL A 149 10.66 7.13 17.58
N ALA A 150 11.62 7.71 16.85
CA ALA A 150 13.03 7.51 17.09
C ALA A 150 13.47 8.14 18.43
N ALA A 151 14.36 7.45 19.14
CA ALA A 151 14.87 7.90 20.44
C ALA A 151 15.77 9.14 20.36
N ASN A 152 16.32 9.45 19.18
CA ASN A 152 17.23 10.57 18.95
C ASN A 152 17.14 11.05 17.49
N ALA A 153 17.71 12.24 17.24
CA ALA A 153 17.67 12.88 15.93
C ALA A 153 18.43 12.09 14.84
N ASP A 154 19.50 11.37 15.20
CA ASP A 154 20.30 10.60 14.23
C ASP A 154 19.51 9.41 13.68
N LEU A 155 18.80 8.68 14.54
CA LEU A 155 17.92 7.58 14.15
C LEU A 155 16.71 8.10 13.36
N ALA A 156 16.14 9.25 13.72
CA ALA A 156 15.08 9.89 12.94
C ALA A 156 15.56 10.26 11.52
N GLN A 157 16.78 10.80 11.40
CA GLN A 157 17.39 11.12 10.11
C GLN A 157 17.68 9.86 9.29
N PHE A 158 18.10 8.78 9.93
CA PHE A 158 18.26 7.47 9.28
C PHE A 158 16.94 6.96 8.71
N ILE A 159 15.87 6.95 9.50
CA ILE A 159 14.52 6.55 9.05
C ILE A 159 14.08 7.41 7.86
N THR A 160 14.25 8.74 7.96
CA THR A 160 13.96 9.68 6.87
C THR A 160 14.76 9.35 5.59
N SER A 161 16.04 8.98 5.74
CA SER A 161 16.90 8.63 4.61
C SER A 161 16.44 7.35 3.90
N ILE A 162 15.91 6.37 4.65
CA ILE A 162 15.27 5.17 4.09
C ILE A 162 14.02 5.57 3.30
N MET A 163 13.14 6.36 3.92
CA MET A 163 11.88 6.82 3.29
C MET A 163 12.14 7.52 1.95
N ASP A 164 13.14 8.39 1.94
CA ASP A 164 13.53 9.18 0.78
C ASP A 164 14.17 8.38 -0.35
N THR A 165 14.72 7.20 -0.06
CA THR A 165 15.49 6.40 -1.05
C THR A 165 14.73 5.19 -1.55
N VAL A 166 14.17 4.38 -0.66
CA VAL A 166 13.50 3.11 -1.00
C VAL A 166 11.98 3.16 -0.83
N GLY A 167 11.45 4.27 -0.32
CA GLY A 167 10.03 4.51 -0.13
C GLY A 167 9.58 4.36 1.32
N SER A 168 8.29 4.63 1.54
CA SER A 168 7.63 4.56 2.85
C SER A 168 6.28 3.86 2.73
N GLN A 169 5.76 3.40 3.88
CA GLN A 169 4.40 2.90 4.03
C GLN A 169 3.61 3.84 4.93
N MET A 170 2.28 3.89 4.73
CA MET A 170 1.42 4.65 5.62
C MET A 170 1.14 3.82 6.87
N ASP A 171 1.55 4.36 8.01
CA ASP A 171 1.15 3.90 9.33
C ASP A 171 -0.38 3.98 9.49
N ALA A 172 -0.96 3.16 10.35
CA ALA A 172 -2.40 3.14 10.65
C ALA A 172 -2.91 4.49 11.17
N CYS A 173 -2.06 5.32 11.78
CA CYS A 173 -2.41 6.69 12.18
C CYS A 173 -2.30 7.73 11.04
N GLY A 174 -1.86 7.32 9.85
CA GLY A 174 -1.77 8.13 8.64
C GLY A 174 -0.43 8.87 8.44
N LYS A 175 0.57 8.59 9.28
CA LYS A 175 1.93 9.11 9.12
C LYS A 175 2.76 8.19 8.20
N PRO A 176 3.62 8.71 7.32
CA PRO A 176 4.52 7.87 6.55
C PRO A 176 5.68 7.37 7.43
N GLY A 177 6.03 6.10 7.30
CA GLY A 177 7.13 5.48 8.03
C GLY A 177 7.77 4.32 7.26
N ILE A 178 8.58 3.52 7.94
CA ILE A 178 9.25 2.36 7.35
C ILE A 178 8.87 1.08 8.11
N GLY A 179 8.73 -0.03 7.39
CA GLY A 179 8.63 -1.37 7.96
C GLY A 179 9.91 -2.18 7.73
N GLU A 180 9.82 -3.47 8.03
CA GLU A 180 10.94 -4.42 7.86
C GLU A 180 11.37 -4.56 6.39
N ASP A 181 10.42 -4.45 5.45
CA ASP A 181 10.69 -4.52 4.02
C ASP A 181 11.50 -3.33 3.50
N GLU A 182 11.16 -2.10 3.92
CA GLU A 182 11.92 -0.90 3.54
C GLU A 182 13.30 -0.92 4.17
N LEU A 183 13.39 -1.32 5.44
CA LEU A 183 14.68 -1.48 6.13
C LEU A 183 15.58 -2.46 5.36
N LYS A 184 15.08 -3.65 5.04
CA LYS A 184 15.85 -4.66 4.29
C LYS A 184 16.28 -4.15 2.91
N LYS A 185 15.35 -3.56 2.14
CA LYS A 185 15.65 -3.00 0.81
C LYS A 185 16.74 -1.95 0.88
N PHE A 186 16.75 -1.11 1.91
CA PHE A 186 17.77 -0.08 2.08
C PHE A 186 19.16 -0.68 2.27
N PHE A 187 19.31 -1.67 3.15
CA PHE A 187 20.60 -2.34 3.38
C PHE A 187 21.07 -3.08 2.13
N ASP A 188 20.20 -3.83 1.46
CA ASP A 188 20.53 -4.52 0.21
C ASP A 188 21.02 -3.53 -0.87
N GLU A 189 20.35 -2.38 -1.04
CA GLU A 189 20.74 -1.34 -2.00
C GLU A 189 22.06 -0.66 -1.59
N ALA A 190 22.27 -0.39 -0.30
CA ALA A 190 23.49 0.23 0.23
C ALA A 190 24.73 -0.65 0.07
N GLU A 191 24.63 -1.93 0.44
CA GLU A 191 25.72 -2.90 0.27
C GLU A 191 26.08 -3.06 -1.22
N THR A 192 25.06 -3.21 -2.07
CA THR A 192 25.29 -3.40 -3.51
C THR A 192 25.87 -2.13 -4.16
N TYR A 193 25.44 -0.94 -3.75
CA TYR A 193 26.00 0.33 -4.22
C TYR A 193 27.48 0.48 -3.84
N LEU A 194 27.82 0.24 -2.57
CA LEU A 194 29.20 0.35 -2.11
C LEU A 194 30.11 -0.70 -2.73
N ALA A 195 29.63 -1.93 -2.89
CA ALA A 195 30.36 -2.99 -3.60
C ALA A 195 30.62 -2.64 -5.07
N TRP A 196 29.63 -2.07 -5.76
CA TRP A 196 29.81 -1.56 -7.12
C TRP A 196 30.82 -0.40 -7.17
N LYS A 197 30.73 0.56 -6.25
CA LYS A 197 31.68 1.68 -6.17
C LYS A 197 33.11 1.21 -5.91
N ALA A 198 33.30 0.26 -5.00
CA ALA A 198 34.62 -0.28 -4.67
C ALA A 198 35.35 -0.89 -5.88
N GLN A 199 34.62 -1.47 -6.84
CA GLN A 199 35.22 -1.99 -8.09
C GLN A 199 35.88 -0.88 -8.92
N GLY A 200 35.31 0.33 -8.90
CA GLY A 200 35.82 1.48 -9.63
C GLY A 200 36.79 2.37 -8.85
N GLU A 201 37.07 2.05 -7.57
CA GLU A 201 38.04 2.81 -6.78
C GLU A 201 39.48 2.60 -7.30
N ILE A 202 40.27 3.67 -7.30
CA ILE A 202 41.69 3.62 -7.66
C ILE A 202 42.49 3.39 -6.36
N PRO A 203 43.19 2.26 -6.20
CA PRO A 203 43.94 1.97 -4.98
C PRO A 203 45.01 3.03 -4.72
N LYS A 204 45.27 3.28 -3.43
CA LYS A 204 46.32 4.23 -3.02
C LYS A 204 47.67 3.84 -3.60
N GLY A 205 48.29 4.77 -4.34
CA GLY A 205 49.58 4.56 -5.01
C GLY A 205 49.47 4.09 -6.47
N GLN A 206 48.26 3.91 -7.01
CA GLN A 206 48.02 3.70 -8.43
C GLN A 206 47.45 4.97 -9.08
N GLU A 207 47.80 5.22 -10.33
CA GLU A 207 47.28 6.34 -11.12
C GLU A 207 46.09 5.93 -12.02
N SER A 208 45.92 4.63 -12.29
CA SER A 208 44.87 4.08 -13.15
C SER A 208 44.57 2.62 -12.79
N THR A 209 43.40 2.14 -13.20
CA THR A 209 42.98 0.73 -13.13
C THR A 209 42.39 0.31 -14.47
N GLU A 210 42.04 -0.96 -14.63
CA GLU A 210 41.35 -1.43 -15.84
C GLU A 210 40.00 -0.71 -16.05
N ILE A 211 39.25 -0.48 -14.97
CA ILE A 211 37.98 0.27 -15.00
C ILE A 211 38.24 1.77 -15.13
N MET A 212 39.30 2.31 -14.51
CA MET A 212 39.66 3.74 -14.56
C MET A 212 40.96 3.95 -15.35
N PRO A 213 40.99 3.72 -16.69
CA PRO A 213 42.21 3.73 -17.49
C PRO A 213 42.96 5.07 -17.45
N TRP A 214 42.26 6.19 -17.21
CA TRP A 214 42.84 7.53 -17.10
C TRP A 214 42.75 8.09 -15.68
N GLY A 215 42.60 7.21 -14.70
CA GLY A 215 42.45 7.61 -13.31
C GLY A 215 41.23 8.49 -13.11
N ILE A 216 41.41 9.60 -12.37
CA ILE A 216 40.34 10.56 -12.05
C ILE A 216 39.71 11.25 -13.28
N ASP A 217 40.40 11.25 -14.42
CA ASP A 217 39.91 11.87 -15.66
C ASP A 217 39.05 10.92 -16.50
N THR A 218 38.95 9.64 -16.13
CA THR A 218 38.23 8.60 -16.89
C THR A 218 36.78 9.00 -17.15
N GLN A 219 36.02 9.36 -16.12
CA GLN A 219 34.61 9.75 -16.25
C GLN A 219 34.45 10.93 -17.21
N LYS A 220 35.21 12.01 -17.02
CA LYS A 220 35.13 13.21 -17.85
C LYS A 220 35.43 12.91 -19.32
N ALA A 221 36.43 12.06 -19.58
CA ALA A 221 36.77 11.64 -20.93
C ALA A 221 35.70 10.76 -21.56
N TYR A 222 35.13 9.83 -20.78
CA TYR A 222 34.03 8.98 -21.23
C TYR A 222 32.76 9.80 -21.53
N ASP A 223 32.44 10.80 -20.72
CA ASP A 223 31.29 11.69 -20.95
C ASP A 223 31.44 12.44 -22.29
N LEU A 224 32.65 12.92 -22.61
CA LEU A 224 32.94 13.54 -23.91
C LEU A 224 32.73 12.59 -25.08
N ILE A 225 33.12 11.31 -24.93
CA ILE A 225 32.85 10.27 -25.92
C ILE A 225 31.35 10.08 -26.07
N LYS A 226 30.63 9.86 -24.95
CA LYS A 226 29.20 9.52 -24.96
C LYS A 226 28.34 10.64 -25.56
N ASN A 227 28.70 11.89 -25.32
CA ASN A 227 27.97 13.06 -25.82
C ASN A 227 27.95 13.18 -27.35
N VAL A 228 28.92 12.60 -28.06
CA VAL A 228 29.00 12.65 -29.53
C VAL A 228 29.00 11.28 -30.19
N GLU A 229 28.96 10.20 -29.41
CA GLU A 229 29.10 8.83 -29.91
C GLU A 229 28.09 8.52 -31.02
N GLU A 230 26.80 8.71 -30.74
CA GLU A 230 25.72 8.45 -31.69
C GLU A 230 25.92 9.24 -32.99
N LYS A 231 26.37 10.50 -32.87
CA LYS A 231 26.53 11.40 -34.00
C LYS A 231 27.76 11.05 -34.86
N ILE A 232 28.86 10.62 -34.24
CA ILE A 232 30.05 10.12 -34.93
C ILE A 232 29.73 8.79 -35.63
N GLU A 233 28.98 7.90 -34.98
CA GLU A 233 28.54 6.63 -35.59
C GLU A 233 27.61 6.86 -36.78
N GLN A 234 26.65 7.79 -36.65
CA GLN A 234 25.80 8.22 -37.75
C GLN A 234 26.65 8.72 -38.93
N PHE A 235 27.66 9.54 -38.68
CA PHE A 235 28.56 10.05 -39.71
C PHE A 235 29.32 8.93 -40.44
N PHE A 236 29.87 7.94 -39.72
CA PHE A 236 30.56 6.83 -40.36
C PHE A 236 29.60 5.94 -41.17
N ALA A 237 28.38 5.72 -40.69
CA ALA A 237 27.34 5.02 -41.46
C ALA A 237 26.97 5.77 -42.74
N GLN A 238 26.84 7.10 -42.68
CA GLN A 238 26.61 7.96 -43.85
C GLN A 238 27.78 7.85 -44.84
N CYS A 239 29.03 7.91 -44.38
CA CYS A 239 30.21 7.76 -45.22
C CYS A 239 30.27 6.37 -45.89
N ALA A 240 29.90 5.31 -45.16
CA ALA A 240 29.81 3.96 -45.72
C ALA A 240 28.79 3.89 -46.86
N LEU A 241 27.63 4.56 -46.72
CA LEU A 241 26.63 4.62 -47.78
C LEU A 241 27.12 5.43 -48.99
N VAL A 242 27.81 6.55 -48.78
CA VAL A 242 28.44 7.34 -49.87
C VAL A 242 29.54 6.55 -50.60
N LYS A 243 30.31 5.74 -49.87
CA LYS A 243 31.32 4.86 -50.45
C LYS A 243 30.68 3.76 -51.30
N PHE A 244 29.51 3.26 -50.91
CA PHE A 244 28.74 2.25 -51.64
C PHE A 244 28.05 2.83 -52.89
N ASP A 245 27.35 3.96 -52.74
CA ASP A 245 26.73 4.71 -53.83
C ASP A 245 26.96 6.20 -53.66
N LYS A 246 27.78 6.79 -54.55
CA LYS A 246 28.14 8.22 -54.51
C LYS A 246 26.92 9.15 -54.59
N ARG A 247 25.80 8.70 -55.16
CA ARG A 247 24.55 9.48 -55.23
C ARG A 247 23.93 9.70 -53.84
N ALA A 248 24.25 8.86 -52.86
CA ALA A 248 23.75 9.00 -51.49
C ALA A 248 24.18 10.33 -50.84
N ALA A 249 25.36 10.88 -51.21
CA ALA A 249 25.83 12.15 -50.66
C ALA A 249 24.87 13.30 -50.99
N ALA A 250 24.35 13.34 -52.22
CA ALA A 250 23.39 14.37 -52.65
C ALA A 250 22.03 14.24 -51.95
N GLN A 251 21.64 13.04 -51.51
CA GLN A 251 20.39 12.80 -50.77
C GLN A 251 20.49 13.19 -49.29
N MET A 252 21.70 13.37 -48.76
CA MET A 252 21.93 13.79 -47.37
C MET A 252 22.14 15.30 -47.23
N GLN A 253 22.21 16.02 -48.35
CA GLN A 253 22.21 17.48 -48.38
C GLN A 253 20.78 18.01 -48.39
N PHE A 254 20.59 19.22 -47.86
CA PHE A 254 19.30 19.89 -47.96
C PHE A 254 18.91 20.11 -49.42
N ARG A 255 17.71 19.66 -49.79
CA ARG A 255 17.12 19.94 -51.10
C ARG A 255 16.53 21.34 -51.10
N GLU A 256 16.42 21.96 -52.28
CA GLU A 256 15.83 23.30 -52.41
C GLU A 256 14.42 23.40 -51.81
N GLN A 257 13.60 22.35 -51.99
CA GLN A 257 12.26 22.28 -51.40
C GLN A 257 12.31 22.26 -49.86
N GLU A 258 13.26 21.54 -49.27
CA GLU A 258 13.41 21.46 -47.81
C GLU A 258 13.93 22.79 -47.22
N LEU A 259 14.79 23.50 -47.96
CA LEU A 259 15.24 24.85 -47.57
C LEU A 259 14.10 25.88 -47.64
N ALA A 260 13.22 25.77 -48.63
CA ALA A 260 12.07 26.65 -48.78
C ALA A 260 10.99 26.43 -47.70
N GLU A 261 10.97 25.26 -47.07
CA GLU A 261 10.06 24.91 -45.97
C GLU A 261 10.58 25.34 -44.58
N ILE A 262 11.83 25.81 -44.47
CA ILE A 262 12.39 26.29 -43.20
C ILE A 262 11.88 27.72 -42.95
N ASP A 263 11.26 27.91 -41.78
CA ASP A 263 11.00 29.23 -41.23
C ASP A 263 12.30 29.77 -40.62
N PHE A 264 12.98 30.66 -41.36
CA PHE A 264 14.23 31.29 -40.92
C PHE A 264 14.04 32.30 -39.77
N THR A 265 12.82 32.49 -39.27
CA THR A 265 12.53 33.26 -38.06
C THR A 265 12.29 32.39 -36.83
N ASP A 266 12.12 31.08 -37.00
CA ASP A 266 11.99 30.11 -35.90
C ASP A 266 13.35 29.47 -35.56
N THR A 267 13.98 29.99 -34.51
CA THR A 267 15.25 29.48 -33.98
C THR A 267 15.18 28.00 -33.58
N ALA A 268 14.08 27.53 -32.98
CA ALA A 268 13.97 26.15 -32.52
C ALA A 268 13.92 25.18 -33.70
N GLN A 269 13.21 25.54 -34.77
CA GLN A 269 13.16 24.76 -36.00
C GLN A 269 14.54 24.68 -36.67
N MET A 270 15.25 25.81 -36.79
CA MET A 270 16.60 25.84 -37.37
C MET A 270 17.60 24.97 -36.57
N LEU A 271 17.56 25.05 -35.24
CA LEU A 271 18.40 24.21 -34.36
C LEU A 271 18.06 22.72 -34.49
N SER A 272 16.78 22.36 -34.61
CA SER A 272 16.37 20.97 -34.85
C SER A 272 16.93 20.44 -36.17
N ARG A 273 16.87 21.24 -37.24
CA ARG A 273 17.44 20.86 -38.55
C ARG A 273 18.95 20.66 -38.50
N LEU A 274 19.67 21.55 -37.81
CA LEU A 274 21.10 21.37 -37.59
C LEU A 274 21.39 20.12 -36.77
N LYS A 275 20.57 19.78 -35.76
CA LYS A 275 20.74 18.55 -34.95
C LYS A 275 20.66 17.29 -35.82
N ASP A 276 19.73 17.25 -36.76
CA ASP A 276 19.51 16.10 -37.64
C ASP A 276 20.54 16.03 -38.79
N SER A 277 21.18 17.16 -39.13
CA SER A 277 22.17 17.27 -40.22
C SER A 277 23.46 16.51 -39.92
N PRO A 278 24.20 16.01 -40.93
CA PRO A 278 25.51 15.39 -40.74
C PRO A 278 26.51 16.25 -39.95
N LEU A 279 27.53 15.63 -39.33
CA LEU A 279 28.61 16.35 -38.63
C LEU A 279 29.43 17.23 -39.58
N ILE A 280 29.75 16.67 -40.73
CA ILE A 280 30.33 17.31 -41.91
C ILE A 280 29.70 16.65 -43.12
N SER A 281 29.93 17.20 -44.32
CA SER A 281 29.54 16.51 -45.57
C SER A 281 30.14 15.09 -45.61
N PRO A 282 29.31 14.02 -45.68
CA PRO A 282 29.80 12.64 -45.72
C PRO A 282 30.67 12.38 -46.96
N ASN A 283 31.76 11.63 -46.80
CA ASN A 283 32.74 11.39 -47.85
C ASN A 283 33.07 9.90 -48.00
N SER A 284 33.50 9.50 -49.20
CA SER A 284 33.80 8.09 -49.50
C SER A 284 35.07 7.55 -48.81
N GLU A 285 35.91 8.44 -48.29
CA GLU A 285 37.11 8.09 -47.52
C GLU A 285 36.78 7.68 -46.08
N GLY A 286 35.63 8.09 -45.54
CA GLY A 286 35.22 7.82 -44.17
C GLY A 286 36.04 8.60 -43.15
N LEU A 287 36.37 9.86 -43.45
CA LEU A 287 37.20 10.72 -42.62
C LEU A 287 36.42 11.92 -42.08
N LEU A 288 36.32 12.05 -40.77
CA LEU A 288 35.87 13.28 -40.10
C LEU A 288 37.06 14.25 -40.03
N ASN A 289 37.03 15.32 -40.80
CA ASN A 289 38.07 16.35 -40.80
C ASN A 289 37.74 17.45 -39.78
N PHE A 290 38.61 17.65 -38.79
CA PHE A 290 38.42 18.66 -37.74
C PHE A 290 38.69 20.10 -38.21
N GLU A 291 39.28 20.28 -39.39
CA GLU A 291 39.54 21.59 -40.01
C GLU A 291 38.51 21.97 -41.09
N GLY A 292 37.54 21.09 -41.34
CA GLY A 292 36.46 21.33 -42.30
C GLY A 292 35.30 22.12 -41.71
N GLU A 293 34.25 22.30 -42.52
CA GLU A 293 32.99 22.91 -42.10
C GLU A 293 32.19 21.94 -41.23
N ILE A 294 32.46 21.97 -39.92
CA ILE A 294 31.74 21.18 -38.92
C ILE A 294 30.41 21.86 -38.60
N ASN A 295 29.39 21.03 -38.45
CA ASN A 295 28.09 21.43 -37.94
C ASN A 295 28.26 22.23 -36.63
N PRO A 296 27.80 23.50 -36.60
CA PRO A 296 28.10 24.41 -35.51
C PRO A 296 27.55 23.96 -34.16
N LEU A 297 26.52 23.11 -34.12
CA LEU A 297 25.99 22.55 -32.86
C LEU A 297 26.97 21.61 -32.16
N TYR A 298 27.83 20.94 -32.92
CA TYR A 298 28.75 19.92 -32.41
C TYR A 298 30.21 20.37 -32.43
N ALA A 299 30.53 21.49 -33.07
CA ALA A 299 31.89 21.97 -33.27
C ALA A 299 32.68 22.13 -31.96
N ALA A 300 32.09 22.77 -30.95
CA ALA A 300 32.74 22.95 -29.65
C ALA A 300 33.01 21.62 -28.94
N THR A 301 32.02 20.72 -28.91
CA THR A 301 32.14 19.41 -28.26
C THR A 301 33.14 18.50 -28.99
N LEU A 302 33.16 18.52 -30.32
CA LEU A 302 34.14 17.76 -31.12
C LEU A 302 35.56 18.30 -30.95
N LEU A 303 35.72 19.62 -30.82
CA LEU A 303 37.02 20.21 -30.48
C LEU A 303 37.47 19.76 -29.09
N GLU A 304 36.58 19.78 -28.10
CA GLU A 304 36.90 19.32 -26.75
C GLU A 304 37.25 17.83 -26.71
N LEU A 305 36.49 16.98 -27.42
CA LEU A 305 36.82 15.56 -27.60
C LEU A 305 38.20 15.40 -28.25
N ARG A 306 38.49 16.18 -29.31
CA ARG A 306 39.78 16.14 -30.01
C ARG A 306 40.94 16.46 -29.06
N GLU A 307 40.83 17.56 -28.32
CA GLU A 307 41.89 18.06 -27.46
C GLU A 307 42.09 17.20 -26.20
N LYS A 308 41.00 16.79 -25.54
CA LYS A 308 41.06 16.11 -24.24
C LYS A 308 41.14 14.59 -24.36
N VAL A 309 40.65 14.00 -25.45
CA VAL A 309 40.54 12.54 -25.61
C VAL A 309 41.37 12.04 -26.80
N LEU A 310 41.08 12.51 -28.01
CA LEU A 310 41.68 11.92 -29.22
C LEU A 310 43.19 12.12 -29.27
N LYS A 311 43.70 13.31 -28.91
CA LYS A 311 45.16 13.57 -28.90
C LYS A 311 45.91 12.64 -27.94
N ARG A 312 45.32 12.29 -26.81
CA ARG A 312 45.91 11.39 -25.81
C ARG A 312 46.02 9.95 -26.34
N VAL A 313 45.08 9.51 -27.18
CA VAL A 313 45.04 8.14 -27.72
C VAL A 313 45.79 8.01 -29.05
N LEU A 314 45.61 8.98 -29.95
CA LEU A 314 46.03 8.91 -31.35
C LEU A 314 47.28 9.75 -31.65
N GLY A 315 47.74 10.58 -30.69
CA GLY A 315 48.89 11.47 -30.84
C GLY A 315 48.51 12.94 -31.08
N ASN A 316 49.49 13.85 -30.99
CA ASN A 316 49.25 15.30 -30.90
C ASN A 316 48.64 15.96 -32.15
N SER A 317 48.73 15.32 -33.33
CA SER A 317 48.30 15.86 -34.62
C SER A 317 47.08 15.12 -35.19
N VAL A 318 45.96 15.09 -34.44
CA VAL A 318 44.70 14.51 -34.92
C VAL A 318 43.99 15.52 -35.82
N GLU A 319 44.30 15.55 -37.11
CA GLU A 319 43.57 16.39 -38.09
C GLU A 319 42.29 15.71 -38.58
N ARG A 320 42.31 14.38 -38.68
CA ARG A 320 41.20 13.57 -39.17
C ARG A 320 40.96 12.36 -38.28
N LEU A 321 39.70 11.95 -38.15
CA LEU A 321 39.29 10.73 -37.46
C LEU A 321 38.64 9.76 -38.44
N ASN A 322 39.10 8.50 -38.45
CA ASN A 322 38.46 7.40 -39.18
C ASN A 322 37.77 6.44 -38.21
N GLU A 323 36.93 5.56 -38.74
CA GLU A 323 36.14 4.64 -37.93
C GLU A 323 37.01 3.66 -37.11
N LYS A 324 38.15 3.22 -37.66
CA LYS A 324 39.07 2.31 -36.96
C LYS A 324 39.67 2.98 -35.72
N ASP A 325 40.09 4.23 -35.84
CA ASP A 325 40.65 5.00 -34.73
C ASP A 325 39.58 5.37 -33.72
N TRP A 326 38.35 5.67 -34.18
CA TRP A 326 37.21 5.84 -33.29
C TRP A 326 36.95 4.59 -32.44
N ARG A 327 36.92 3.40 -33.05
CA ARG A 327 36.79 2.12 -32.33
C ARG A 327 37.92 1.90 -31.31
N LYS A 328 39.17 2.26 -31.63
CA LYS A 328 40.29 2.18 -30.67
C LYS A 328 40.04 3.05 -29.43
N VAL A 329 39.57 4.28 -29.63
CA VAL A 329 39.26 5.20 -28.52
C VAL A 329 38.16 4.61 -27.64
N LYS A 330 37.06 4.11 -28.23
CA LYS A 330 35.98 3.48 -27.46
C LYS A 330 36.47 2.27 -26.67
N ASN A 331 37.31 1.42 -27.27
CA ASN A 331 37.82 0.22 -26.63
C ASN A 331 38.65 0.50 -25.36
N ILE A 332 39.33 1.66 -25.26
CA ILE A 332 40.06 2.04 -24.03
C ILE A 332 39.11 2.17 -22.84
N PHE A 333 37.88 2.61 -23.07
CA PHE A 333 36.87 2.80 -22.03
C PHE A 333 35.88 1.64 -21.92
N GLY A 334 36.14 0.49 -22.56
CA GLY A 334 35.20 -0.64 -22.57
C GLY A 334 34.89 -1.20 -21.18
N SER A 335 35.92 -1.39 -20.34
CA SER A 335 35.74 -1.86 -18.96
C SER A 335 35.03 -0.81 -18.09
N TYR A 336 35.33 0.49 -18.33
CA TYR A 336 34.61 1.60 -17.69
C TYR A 336 33.13 1.62 -18.06
N GLN A 337 32.81 1.55 -19.35
CA GLN A 337 31.44 1.51 -19.86
C GLN A 337 30.65 0.37 -19.25
N THR A 338 31.22 -0.85 -19.26
CA THR A 338 30.58 -2.04 -18.70
C THR A 338 30.28 -1.87 -17.21
N TRP A 339 31.24 -1.34 -16.44
CA TRP A 339 31.06 -1.03 -15.03
C TRP A 339 29.99 0.05 -14.80
N PHE A 340 30.01 1.13 -15.59
CA PHE A 340 29.08 2.25 -15.47
C PHE A 340 27.64 1.86 -15.81
N GLU A 341 27.45 1.08 -16.88
CA GLU A 341 26.13 0.59 -17.31
C GLU A 341 25.56 -0.46 -16.36
N ASN A 342 26.42 -1.20 -15.66
CA ASN A 342 26.03 -2.16 -14.61
C ASN A 342 25.94 -1.54 -13.21
N LYS A 343 25.54 -0.26 -13.12
CA LYS A 343 25.37 0.42 -11.83
C LYS A 343 24.32 -0.27 -10.96
N GLN A 344 24.71 -0.61 -9.74
CA GLN A 344 23.84 -1.22 -8.75
C GLN A 344 23.57 -0.27 -7.58
N GLY A 345 22.45 -0.44 -6.88
CA GLY A 345 22.17 0.34 -5.67
C GLY A 345 21.84 1.82 -5.93
N ALA A 346 21.36 2.16 -7.14
CA ALA A 346 21.22 3.56 -7.57
C ALA A 346 20.26 4.39 -6.72
N LYS A 347 19.31 3.75 -6.01
CA LYS A 347 18.32 4.45 -5.17
C LYS A 347 18.94 5.22 -4.00
N VAL A 348 20.05 4.72 -3.47
CA VAL A 348 20.70 5.27 -2.27
C VAL A 348 21.89 6.17 -2.60
N GLU A 349 22.27 6.30 -3.88
CA GLU A 349 23.43 7.07 -4.32
C GLU A 349 23.45 8.51 -3.77
N LYS A 350 22.28 9.15 -3.67
CA LYS A 350 22.13 10.53 -3.20
C LYS A 350 22.62 10.77 -1.76
N LEU A 351 22.72 9.72 -0.95
CA LEU A 351 23.23 9.80 0.43
C LEU A 351 24.76 9.89 0.47
N GLY A 352 25.44 9.48 -0.60
CA GLY A 352 26.90 9.47 -0.65
C GLY A 352 27.53 8.31 0.14
N GLN A 353 28.80 8.02 -0.17
CA GLN A 353 29.47 6.81 0.32
C GLN A 353 29.74 6.85 1.83
N ASP A 354 30.14 8.00 2.37
CA ASP A 354 30.50 8.13 3.79
C ASP A 354 29.29 7.92 4.69
N GLN A 355 28.13 8.48 4.33
CA GLN A 355 26.89 8.29 5.08
C GLN A 355 26.40 6.85 5.02
N LEU A 356 26.45 6.22 3.83
CA LEU A 356 26.07 4.81 3.68
C LEU A 356 26.97 3.88 4.51
N ARG A 357 28.29 4.10 4.51
CA ARG A 357 29.21 3.36 5.38
C ARG A 357 28.87 3.57 6.85
N SER A 358 28.61 4.81 7.27
CA SER A 358 28.19 5.10 8.65
C SER A 358 26.90 4.39 9.05
N TYR A 359 25.94 4.21 8.13
CA TYR A 359 24.70 3.47 8.42
C TYR A 359 24.90 1.96 8.47
N LEU A 360 25.75 1.40 7.61
CA LEU A 360 26.07 -0.03 7.59
C LEU A 360 26.93 -0.48 8.78
N GLU A 361 27.86 0.36 9.23
CA GLU A 361 28.79 0.03 10.32
C GLU A 361 28.22 0.40 11.71
N GLY A 362 27.20 1.25 11.76
CA GLY A 362 26.56 1.70 12.99
C GLY A 362 25.43 0.78 13.46
N SER A 363 24.85 1.09 14.62
CA SER A 363 23.77 0.30 15.23
C SER A 363 22.36 0.68 14.76
N TYR A 364 22.25 1.36 13.60
CA TYR A 364 20.98 1.88 13.10
C TYR A 364 20.01 0.78 12.68
N GLN A 365 20.54 -0.32 12.10
CA GLN A 365 19.74 -1.47 11.70
C GLN A 365 19.06 -2.12 12.90
N GLU A 366 19.83 -2.37 13.96
CA GLU A 366 19.35 -3.01 15.17
C GLU A 366 18.33 -2.13 15.88
N GLN A 367 18.62 -0.82 16.00
CA GLN A 367 17.71 0.14 16.62
C GLN A 367 16.37 0.23 15.88
N ALA A 368 16.38 0.35 14.55
CA ALA A 368 15.16 0.38 13.75
C ALA A 368 14.39 -0.95 13.82
N SER A 369 15.09 -2.09 13.73
CA SER A 369 14.47 -3.42 13.88
C SER A 369 13.84 -3.61 15.26
N GLU A 370 14.48 -3.11 16.31
CA GLU A 370 13.93 -3.17 17.67
C GLU A 370 12.66 -2.32 17.81
N LEU A 371 12.62 -1.12 17.22
CA LEU A 371 11.41 -0.28 17.20
C LEU A 371 10.26 -0.96 16.45
N ILE A 372 10.52 -1.53 15.26
CA ILE A 372 9.51 -2.28 14.49
C ILE A 372 8.98 -3.47 15.31
N LYS A 373 9.87 -4.23 15.97
CA LYS A 373 9.45 -5.36 16.82
C LYS A 373 8.66 -4.94 18.04
N LYS A 374 9.04 -3.82 18.68
CA LYS A 374 8.31 -3.27 19.83
C LYS A 374 6.92 -2.81 19.42
N ASP A 375 6.79 -2.18 18.27
CA ASP A 375 5.48 -1.80 17.74
C ASP A 375 4.64 -3.05 17.46
N LEU A 376 5.14 -4.01 16.68
CA LEU A 376 4.43 -5.27 16.40
C LEU A 376 4.01 -6.05 17.66
N ALA A 377 4.74 -5.93 18.77
CA ALA A 377 4.36 -6.56 20.03
C ALA A 377 3.03 -6.02 20.58
N VAL A 378 2.69 -4.75 20.29
CA VAL A 378 1.41 -4.11 20.67
C VAL A 378 0.22 -4.75 19.94
N ALA A 379 0.42 -5.39 18.78
CA ALA A 379 -0.64 -6.05 18.03
C ALA A 379 -1.37 -7.14 18.84
N ASN A 380 -0.65 -7.82 19.75
CA ASN A 380 -1.24 -8.81 20.64
C ASN A 380 -2.22 -8.18 21.63
N ASP A 381 -1.87 -7.02 22.19
CA ASP A 381 -2.74 -6.26 23.09
C ASP A 381 -3.99 -5.76 22.35
N LEU A 382 -3.82 -5.25 21.13
CA LEU A 382 -4.94 -4.81 20.29
C LEU A 382 -5.93 -5.93 19.96
N ASN A 383 -5.43 -7.15 19.71
CA ASN A 383 -6.30 -8.30 19.48
C ASN A 383 -7.13 -8.64 20.73
N GLN A 384 -6.55 -8.51 21.93
CA GLN A 384 -7.32 -8.73 23.17
C GLN A 384 -8.36 -7.63 23.41
N ILE A 385 -8.06 -6.38 23.07
CA ILE A 385 -9.02 -5.28 23.15
C ILE A 385 -10.18 -5.49 22.16
N LYS A 386 -9.90 -5.99 20.94
CA LYS A 386 -10.95 -6.41 19.99
C LYS A 386 -11.78 -7.58 20.53
N ASN A 387 -11.15 -8.53 21.21
CA ASN A 387 -11.87 -9.63 21.85
C ASN A 387 -12.77 -9.15 23.00
N LEU A 388 -12.36 -8.12 23.76
CA LEU A 388 -13.22 -7.49 24.78
C LEU A 388 -14.46 -6.85 24.15
N GLU A 389 -14.28 -6.09 23.06
CA GLU A 389 -15.41 -5.54 22.31
C GLU A 389 -16.34 -6.66 21.83
N LYS A 390 -15.78 -7.73 21.27
CA LYS A 390 -16.52 -8.90 20.80
C LYS A 390 -17.32 -9.57 21.92
N VAL A 391 -16.75 -9.81 23.09
CA VAL A 391 -17.47 -10.41 24.24
C VAL A 391 -18.63 -9.53 24.67
N ILE A 392 -18.42 -8.22 24.84
CA ILE A 392 -19.47 -7.28 25.26
C ILE A 392 -20.59 -7.23 24.22
N LEU A 393 -20.25 -7.20 22.93
CA LEU A 393 -21.24 -7.21 21.85
C LEU A 393 -22.01 -8.52 21.77
N TYR A 394 -21.35 -9.66 22.00
CA TYR A 394 -22.03 -10.96 22.07
C TYR A 394 -22.98 -11.01 23.27
N GLN A 395 -22.56 -10.51 24.44
CA GLN A 395 -23.42 -10.38 25.60
C GLN A 395 -24.66 -9.53 25.30
N ARG A 396 -24.47 -8.38 24.62
CA ARG A 396 -25.54 -7.46 24.26
C ARG A 396 -26.52 -8.03 23.23
N TRP A 397 -26.01 -8.70 22.19
CA TRP A 397 -26.77 -8.94 20.96
C TRP A 397 -27.02 -10.41 20.61
N LEU A 398 -26.30 -11.39 21.16
CA LEU A 398 -26.38 -12.77 20.65
C LEU A 398 -27.75 -13.43 20.88
N ILE A 399 -28.38 -13.20 22.03
CA ILE A 399 -29.76 -13.66 22.30
C ILE A 399 -30.76 -12.93 21.39
N VAL A 400 -30.59 -11.63 21.17
CA VAL A 400 -31.44 -10.85 20.27
C VAL A 400 -31.31 -11.37 18.83
N LEU A 401 -30.10 -11.64 18.36
CA LEU A 401 -29.85 -12.25 17.05
C LEU A 401 -30.51 -13.61 16.96
N ALA A 402 -30.37 -14.48 17.97
CA ALA A 402 -31.00 -15.79 17.96
C ALA A 402 -32.53 -15.71 17.93
N ASN A 403 -33.14 -14.78 18.67
CA ASN A 403 -34.58 -14.53 18.61
C ASN A 403 -35.05 -13.93 17.27
N ASN A 404 -34.15 -13.36 16.49
CA ASN A 404 -34.41 -12.82 15.14
C ASN A 404 -33.84 -13.69 14.02
N PHE A 405 -33.38 -14.91 14.32
CA PHE A 405 -32.77 -15.82 13.35
C PHE A 405 -33.28 -17.25 13.50
N VAL A 406 -33.18 -17.80 14.71
CA VAL A 406 -33.60 -19.18 15.02
C VAL A 406 -35.11 -19.26 15.17
N SER A 407 -35.73 -18.33 15.91
CA SER A 407 -37.15 -18.43 16.28
C SER A 407 -38.06 -17.37 15.66
N PHE A 408 -37.49 -16.24 15.19
CA PHE A 408 -38.25 -15.04 14.82
C PHE A 408 -39.25 -14.59 15.90
N ALA A 409 -38.96 -14.87 17.18
CA ALA A 409 -39.84 -14.53 18.29
C ALA A 409 -40.19 -13.04 18.33
N ASP A 410 -39.23 -12.17 18.03
CA ASP A 410 -39.43 -10.72 18.04
C ASP A 410 -40.31 -10.21 16.89
N LEU A 411 -40.38 -10.93 15.76
CA LEU A 411 -41.29 -10.58 14.66
C LEU A 411 -42.77 -10.64 15.10
N TYR A 412 -43.07 -11.51 16.07
CA TYR A 412 -44.43 -11.76 16.56
C TYR A 412 -44.68 -11.12 17.92
N ASN A 413 -43.75 -10.32 18.44
CA ASN A 413 -43.88 -9.65 19.73
C ASN A 413 -44.17 -8.16 19.52
N PRO A 414 -45.40 -7.67 19.79
CA PRO A 414 -45.74 -6.26 19.56
C PRO A 414 -45.02 -5.29 20.50
N ASN A 415 -44.37 -5.79 21.56
CA ASN A 415 -43.66 -4.98 22.55
C ASN A 415 -42.15 -4.85 22.27
N THR A 416 -41.62 -5.61 21.32
CA THR A 416 -40.21 -5.55 20.92
C THR A 416 -40.11 -5.27 19.43
N ARG A 417 -38.97 -4.70 19.05
CA ARG A 417 -38.66 -4.42 17.66
C ARG A 417 -37.79 -5.54 17.12
N ALA A 418 -38.17 -6.17 16.01
CA ALA A 418 -37.34 -7.20 15.41
C ALA A 418 -36.04 -6.59 14.86
N LEU A 419 -34.94 -7.34 14.93
CA LEU A 419 -33.60 -6.88 14.57
C LEU A 419 -33.50 -6.41 13.11
N PHE A 420 -34.37 -6.90 12.23
CA PHE A 420 -34.43 -6.54 10.82
C PHE A 420 -35.45 -5.44 10.47
N GLU A 421 -36.16 -4.91 11.47
CA GLU A 421 -37.05 -3.76 11.29
C GLU A 421 -36.25 -2.44 11.31
N MET A 422 -36.44 -1.59 10.29
CA MET A 422 -35.64 -0.38 10.09
C MET A 422 -36.29 0.88 10.67
N ASP A 423 -37.51 1.23 10.25
CA ASP A 423 -38.24 2.38 10.78
C ASP A 423 -39.76 2.14 10.93
N THR A 424 -40.48 3.11 11.49
CA THR A 424 -41.94 3.18 11.43
C THR A 424 -42.33 4.12 10.30
N LEU A 425 -43.15 3.65 9.36
CA LEU A 425 -43.70 4.50 8.32
C LEU A 425 -45.06 5.06 8.76
N ILE A 426 -45.25 6.37 8.60
CA ILE A 426 -46.55 7.02 8.77
C ILE A 426 -47.04 7.47 7.39
N ILE A 427 -48.17 6.92 6.93
CA ILE A 427 -48.78 7.24 5.63
C ILE A 427 -50.30 7.23 5.78
N ASP A 428 -51.00 8.22 5.21
CA ASP A 428 -52.46 8.36 5.29
C ASP A 428 -53.02 8.18 6.72
N GLU A 429 -52.39 8.84 7.70
CA GLU A 429 -52.72 8.76 9.13
C GLU A 429 -52.60 7.35 9.75
N ARG A 430 -52.01 6.39 9.02
CA ARG A 430 -51.77 5.02 9.48
C ARG A 430 -50.30 4.82 9.85
N LYS A 431 -50.09 4.09 10.94
CA LYS A 431 -48.77 3.63 11.39
C LYS A 431 -48.48 2.23 10.85
N ILE A 432 -47.42 2.09 10.06
CA ILE A 432 -46.89 0.81 9.63
C ILE A 432 -45.60 0.55 10.44
N GLY A 433 -45.70 -0.35 11.41
CA GLY A 433 -44.59 -0.68 12.32
C GLY A 433 -43.52 -1.59 11.71
N PHE A 434 -43.89 -2.35 10.68
CA PHE A 434 -43.01 -3.28 9.99
C PHE A 434 -42.44 -2.66 8.70
N THR A 435 -41.17 -2.26 8.72
CA THR A 435 -40.44 -1.85 7.51
C THR A 435 -39.08 -2.52 7.46
N MET A 436 -38.63 -2.88 6.26
CA MET A 436 -37.34 -3.52 6.04
C MET A 436 -36.49 -2.71 5.05
N GLY A 437 -35.17 -2.82 5.20
CA GLY A 437 -34.23 -2.23 4.26
C GLY A 437 -34.24 -2.96 2.92
N VAL A 438 -34.24 -2.21 1.82
CA VAL A 438 -34.17 -2.76 0.46
C VAL A 438 -32.86 -2.33 -0.19
N ARG A 439 -32.05 -3.33 -0.60
CA ARG A 439 -30.71 -3.13 -1.17
C ARG A 439 -30.75 -2.52 -2.57
N ASP A 440 -31.64 -3.03 -3.44
CA ASP A 440 -31.84 -2.52 -4.79
C ASP A 440 -33.30 -2.10 -4.98
N ARG A 441 -33.52 -0.79 -4.98
CA ARG A 441 -34.85 -0.20 -5.12
C ARG A 441 -35.45 -0.44 -6.49
N GLN A 442 -34.65 -0.49 -7.55
CA GLN A 442 -35.15 -0.70 -8.92
C GLN A 442 -35.59 -2.15 -9.12
N ALA A 443 -34.78 -3.11 -8.65
CA ALA A 443 -35.16 -4.51 -8.66
C ALA A 443 -36.41 -4.76 -7.81
N HIS A 444 -36.46 -4.19 -6.59
CA HIS A 444 -37.62 -4.31 -5.72
C HIS A 444 -38.89 -3.70 -6.33
N LYS A 445 -38.79 -2.55 -7.01
CA LYS A 445 -39.93 -1.92 -7.69
C LYS A 445 -40.58 -2.89 -8.69
N LYS A 446 -39.78 -3.60 -9.49
CA LYS A 446 -40.28 -4.60 -10.46
C LYS A 446 -41.02 -5.77 -9.82
N VAL A 447 -40.59 -6.21 -8.63
CA VAL A 447 -41.25 -7.27 -7.85
C VAL A 447 -42.54 -6.74 -7.20
N SER A 448 -42.47 -5.56 -6.57
CA SER A 448 -43.60 -4.95 -5.86
C SER A 448 -44.81 -4.66 -6.76
N GLN A 449 -44.57 -4.32 -8.04
CA GLN A 449 -45.63 -4.10 -9.03
C GLN A 449 -46.42 -5.36 -9.39
N ARG A 450 -45.87 -6.55 -9.11
CA ARG A 450 -46.47 -7.84 -9.43
C ARG A 450 -47.05 -8.55 -8.19
N SER A 451 -46.79 -8.03 -6.99
CA SER A 451 -47.25 -8.60 -5.73
C SER A 451 -48.47 -7.86 -5.19
N SER A 452 -49.47 -8.60 -4.71
CA SER A 452 -50.64 -8.04 -4.00
C SER A 452 -50.30 -7.54 -2.58
N MET A 453 -49.06 -7.73 -2.13
CA MET A 453 -48.52 -7.15 -0.89
C MET A 453 -47.90 -5.79 -1.20
N GLN A 454 -48.41 -4.74 -0.56
CA GLN A 454 -47.78 -3.43 -0.54
C GLN A 454 -46.54 -3.47 0.38
N SER A 455 -45.42 -4.00 -0.12
CA SER A 455 -44.13 -3.95 0.57
C SER A 455 -43.54 -2.54 0.40
N LEU A 456 -43.65 -1.68 1.41
CA LEU A 456 -43.09 -0.32 1.37
C LEU A 456 -41.65 -0.28 1.91
N CYS A 457 -40.73 0.33 1.14
CA CYS A 457 -39.33 0.54 1.50
C CYS A 457 -39.14 1.87 2.24
N THR A 458 -38.37 1.89 3.32
CA THR A 458 -37.80 3.13 3.88
C THR A 458 -36.33 3.24 3.50
N ALA A 459 -35.95 4.32 2.81
CA ALA A 459 -34.55 4.67 2.62
C ALA A 459 -34.03 5.40 3.86
N ARG A 460 -32.82 5.09 4.34
CA ARG A 460 -32.10 5.95 5.28
C ARG A 460 -31.73 7.25 4.52
N SER A 461 -32.63 8.21 4.52
CA SER A 461 -32.34 9.60 4.18
C SER A 461 -32.88 10.47 5.32
N TYR A 462 -31.99 11.16 6.01
CA TYR A 462 -32.35 12.26 6.90
C TYR A 462 -33.07 13.33 6.07
N GLY A 463 -34.40 13.27 6.03
CA GLY A 463 -35.23 14.21 5.26
C GLY A 463 -36.65 13.71 5.06
N ARG A 464 -37.63 14.50 5.49
CA ARG A 464 -39.05 14.27 5.20
C ARG A 464 -39.26 14.25 3.67
N TYR A 465 -39.70 13.13 3.12
CA TYR A 465 -40.14 13.06 1.73
C TYR A 465 -41.62 12.66 1.66
N ASN A 466 -42.42 13.55 1.08
CA ASN A 466 -43.75 13.21 0.56
C ASN A 466 -43.55 12.40 -0.73
N LEU A 467 -43.89 11.11 -0.70
CA LEU A 467 -43.97 10.27 -1.89
C LEU A 467 -45.39 10.37 -2.46
N LYS A 468 -45.54 11.00 -3.62
CA LYS A 468 -46.72 10.81 -4.48
C LYS A 468 -46.59 9.45 -5.18
N LEU A 469 -47.67 8.67 -5.10
CA LEU A 469 -47.87 7.32 -5.65
C LEU A 469 -47.48 7.20 -7.13
#